data_AF-A0A9Q1CFP5-F1
#
_entry.id   AF-A0A9Q1CFP5-F1
#
_cell.length_a   1.000
_cell.length_b   1.000
_cell.length_c   1.000
_cell.angle_alpha   90.00
_cell.angle_beta   90.00
_cell.angle_gamma   90.00
#
_symmetry.space_group_name_H-M   'P 1'
#
loop_
_entity.id
_entity.type
_entity.pdbx_description
1 polymer ?
#
loop_
_entity_poly.entity_id
_entity_poly.type
_entity_poly.pdbx_seq_one_letter_code
_entity_poly.pdbx_strand_id
1 'polypeptide(L)'
;MTLNPSHPRSYPDCRFLGASHVVTPLKEKLQTGILSWDETSTVLANMQKILDLKFPEPSSQSRQEFSEECGICYTYRLESGIPDAVCENNQCSKPFHQSCLYEWLRSLPTGNHMMSKPGFNKASGDCPYCGKLITVQKPD
;
A
#
# COMPACT_ATOMS: atom_id res chain seq x y z
N MET A 1 -1.46 -3.87 -10.23
CA MET A 1 -1.38 -3.13 -11.51
C MET A 1 -2.55 -3.55 -12.37
N THR A 2 -2.97 -2.69 -13.29
CA THR A 2 -4.06 -2.97 -14.22
C THR A 2 -3.55 -2.80 -15.65
N LEU A 3 -3.82 -3.78 -16.52
CA LEU A 3 -3.42 -3.79 -17.93
C LEU A 3 -4.60 -3.45 -18.83
N ASN A 4 -4.34 -2.75 -19.93
CA ASN A 4 -5.33 -2.52 -20.98
C ASN A 4 -5.46 -3.78 -21.85
N PRO A 5 -6.63 -4.46 -21.90
CA PRO A 5 -6.78 -5.68 -22.70
C PRO A 5 -6.58 -5.44 -24.21
N SER A 6 -6.91 -4.26 -24.71
CA SER A 6 -6.74 -3.89 -26.12
C SER A 6 -5.29 -3.54 -26.47
N HIS A 7 -4.50 -3.13 -25.48
CA HIS A 7 -3.09 -2.77 -25.63
C HIS A 7 -2.28 -3.39 -24.49
N PRO A 8 -2.08 -4.72 -24.47
CA PRO A 8 -1.56 -5.44 -23.31
C PRO A 8 -0.10 -5.10 -22.95
N ARG A 9 0.61 -4.41 -23.84
CA ARG A 9 2.00 -3.95 -23.63
C ARG A 9 2.10 -2.44 -23.41
N SER A 10 1.00 -1.71 -23.44
CA SER A 10 1.01 -0.29 -23.11
C SER A 10 1.37 -0.06 -21.64
N TYR A 11 1.75 1.16 -21.31
CA TYR A 11 2.07 1.57 -19.95
C TYR A 11 0.91 1.25 -18.97
N PRO A 12 1.16 0.49 -17.88
CA PRO A 12 0.13 0.02 -16.96
C PRO A 12 -0.24 1.05 -15.88
N ASP A 13 -1.47 0.96 -15.37
CA ASP A 13 -1.82 1.65 -14.12
C ASP A 13 -1.24 0.89 -12.93
N CYS A 14 -0.41 1.58 -12.14
CA CYS A 14 0.38 0.98 -11.07
C CYS A 14 0.06 1.60 -9.72
N ARG A 15 -0.47 0.77 -8.82
CA ARG A 15 -0.63 1.08 -7.40
C ARG A 15 0.46 0.39 -6.58
N PHE A 16 1.35 1.18 -5.98
CA PHE A 16 2.35 0.69 -5.03
C PHE A 16 1.73 0.56 -3.63
N LEU A 17 2.11 -0.50 -2.91
CA LEU A 17 1.64 -0.81 -1.56
C LEU A 17 2.83 -0.75 -0.60
N GLY A 18 2.67 -0.08 0.54
CA GLY A 18 3.73 0.12 1.53
C GLY A 18 3.74 1.53 2.11
N ALA A 19 4.61 1.76 3.09
CA ALA A 19 4.84 3.08 3.67
C ALA A 19 5.37 4.06 2.62
N SER A 20 5.00 5.35 2.74
CA SER A 20 5.33 6.40 1.78
C SER A 20 6.82 6.49 1.49
N HIS A 21 7.67 6.39 2.51
CA HIS A 21 9.13 6.44 2.32
C HIS A 21 9.69 5.27 1.47
N VAL A 22 9.00 4.13 1.42
CA VAL A 22 9.38 2.98 0.59
C VAL A 22 8.83 3.12 -0.83
N VAL A 23 7.57 3.56 -0.97
CA VAL A 23 6.89 3.60 -2.27
C VAL A 23 7.16 4.85 -3.08
N THR A 24 7.47 5.99 -2.46
CA THR A 24 7.72 7.26 -3.16
C THR A 24 8.88 7.18 -4.15
N PRO A 25 10.05 6.62 -3.80
CA PRO A 25 11.14 6.45 -4.77
C PRO A 25 10.75 5.58 -5.98
N LEU A 26 9.92 4.55 -5.75
CA LEU A 26 9.44 3.68 -6.82
C LEU A 26 8.46 4.39 -7.74
N LYS A 27 7.56 5.21 -7.18
CA LYS A 27 6.63 6.05 -7.95
C LYS A 27 7.38 7.05 -8.81
N GLU A 28 8.38 7.73 -8.25
CA GLU A 28 9.20 8.72 -8.96
C GLU A 28 9.99 8.07 -10.11
N LYS A 29 10.62 6.90 -9.87
CA LYS A 29 11.28 6.13 -10.92
C LYS A 29 10.31 5.75 -12.04
N LEU A 30 9.13 5.26 -11.69
CA LEU A 30 8.13 4.85 -12.67
C LEU A 30 7.63 6.04 -13.51
N GLN A 31 7.35 7.16 -12.86
CA GLN A 31 6.90 8.39 -13.53
C GLN A 31 7.97 8.98 -14.46
N THR A 32 9.22 9.05 -14.01
CA THR A 32 10.33 9.58 -14.82
C THR A 32 10.74 8.63 -15.95
N GLY A 33 10.57 7.33 -15.76
CA GLY A 33 10.88 6.28 -16.74
C GLY A 33 9.83 6.09 -17.84
N ILE A 34 8.71 6.82 -17.85
CA ILE A 34 7.61 6.62 -18.81
C ILE A 34 8.07 6.73 -20.28
N LEU A 35 9.01 7.63 -20.58
CA LEU A 35 9.56 7.81 -21.93
C LEU A 35 10.46 6.66 -22.37
N SER A 36 10.93 5.84 -21.43
CA SER A 36 11.75 4.66 -21.71
C SER A 36 10.94 3.37 -21.88
N TRP A 37 9.60 3.48 -21.80
CA TRP A 37 8.68 2.38 -22.00
C TRP A 37 8.71 1.91 -23.45
N ASP A 38 9.01 0.63 -23.65
CA ASP A 38 9.09 0.01 -24.97
C ASP A 38 7.94 -1.00 -25.14
N GLU A 39 6.96 -0.68 -25.99
CA GLU A 39 5.81 -1.56 -26.25
C GLU A 39 6.18 -2.85 -27.02
N THR A 40 7.40 -2.95 -27.56
CA THR A 40 7.90 -4.20 -28.14
C THR A 40 8.40 -5.16 -27.06
N SER A 41 8.80 -4.63 -25.90
CA SER A 41 9.23 -5.38 -24.72
C SER A 41 8.04 -5.85 -23.87
N THR A 42 8.28 -6.86 -23.02
CA THR A 42 7.26 -7.30 -22.05
C THR A 42 7.07 -6.26 -20.94
N VAL A 43 5.86 -6.19 -20.37
CA VAL A 43 5.56 -5.34 -19.20
C VAL A 43 6.55 -5.61 -18.07
N LEU A 44 6.86 -6.89 -17.79
CA LEU A 44 7.81 -7.28 -16.76
C LEU A 44 9.21 -6.69 -17.03
N ALA A 45 9.72 -6.83 -18.25
CA ALA A 45 11.03 -6.31 -18.63
C ALA A 45 11.10 -4.78 -18.50
N ASN A 46 10.06 -4.07 -18.96
CA ASN A 46 9.97 -2.61 -18.79
C ASN A 46 9.96 -2.22 -17.31
N MET A 47 9.16 -2.89 -16.48
CA MET A 47 9.05 -2.59 -15.05
C MET A 47 10.36 -2.83 -14.32
N GLN A 48 11.05 -3.94 -14.59
CA GLN A 48 12.35 -4.23 -14.00
C GLN A 48 13.42 -3.20 -14.41
N LYS A 49 13.42 -2.80 -15.68
CA LYS A 49 14.35 -1.79 -16.21
C LYS A 49 14.11 -0.41 -15.60
N ILE A 50 12.85 0.04 -15.57
CA ILE A 50 12.48 1.38 -15.08
C ILE A 50 12.68 1.49 -13.56
N LEU A 51 12.29 0.47 -12.81
CA LEU A 51 12.44 0.47 -11.36
C LEU A 51 13.87 0.18 -10.91
N ASP A 52 14.71 -0.35 -11.83
CA ASP A 52 16.06 -0.84 -11.56
C ASP A 52 16.04 -1.90 -10.45
N LEU A 53 15.18 -2.91 -10.63
CA LEU A 53 14.93 -3.98 -9.66
C LEU A 53 14.83 -5.34 -10.36
N LYS A 54 15.43 -6.36 -9.74
CA LYS A 54 15.11 -7.75 -10.07
C LYS A 54 13.88 -8.17 -9.26
N PHE A 55 12.82 -8.57 -9.95
CA PHE A 55 11.61 -9.04 -9.28
C PHE A 55 11.84 -10.47 -8.75
N PRO A 56 11.23 -10.83 -7.59
CA PRO A 56 11.36 -12.17 -7.04
C PRO A 56 10.75 -13.20 -7.99
N GLU A 57 11.39 -14.37 -8.06
CA GLU A 57 10.91 -15.49 -8.88
C GLU A 57 9.89 -16.31 -8.07
N PRO A 58 8.83 -16.86 -8.69
CA PRO A 58 7.79 -17.60 -7.97
C PRO A 58 8.31 -18.79 -7.15
N SER A 59 9.43 -19.38 -7.54
CA SER A 59 10.06 -20.55 -6.91
C SER A 59 10.99 -20.21 -5.75
N SER A 60 11.34 -18.95 -5.54
CA SER A 60 12.37 -18.58 -4.56
C SER A 60 11.86 -18.30 -3.15
N GLN A 61 10.54 -18.28 -2.93
CA GLN A 61 9.96 -17.77 -1.67
C GLN A 61 8.77 -18.62 -1.21
N SER A 62 8.67 -18.83 0.11
CA SER A 62 7.52 -19.51 0.72
C SER A 62 6.31 -18.58 0.75
N ARG A 63 5.08 -19.13 0.70
CA ARG A 63 3.84 -18.32 0.74
C ARG A 63 3.74 -17.44 2.00
N GLN A 64 4.40 -17.84 3.09
CA GLN A 64 4.41 -17.13 4.37
C GLN A 64 5.25 -15.85 4.34
N GLU A 65 6.22 -15.73 3.43
CA GLU A 65 7.04 -14.51 3.26
C GLU A 65 6.26 -13.34 2.65
N PHE A 66 5.07 -13.58 2.08
CA PHE A 66 4.27 -12.57 1.38
C PHE A 66 2.99 -12.15 2.10
N SER A 67 2.61 -12.84 3.17
CA SER A 67 1.36 -12.60 3.89
C SER A 67 1.62 -11.76 5.14
N GLU A 68 1.91 -10.47 4.94
CA GLU A 68 1.89 -9.51 6.03
C GLU A 68 0.45 -9.31 6.51
N GLU A 69 0.12 -9.92 7.64
CA GLU A 69 -1.21 -9.91 8.23
C GLU A 69 -1.57 -8.53 8.80
N CYS A 70 -2.86 -8.19 8.79
CA CYS A 70 -3.33 -6.99 9.44
C CYS A 70 -3.00 -7.01 10.93
N GLY A 71 -2.43 -5.91 11.44
CA GLY A 71 -2.08 -5.78 12.84
C GLY A 71 -3.25 -5.75 13.84
N ILE A 72 -4.50 -5.81 13.39
CA ILE A 72 -5.69 -5.77 14.24
C ILE A 72 -6.44 -7.10 14.19
N CYS A 73 -6.80 -7.59 12.99
CA CYS A 73 -7.58 -8.83 12.84
C CYS A 73 -6.73 -10.09 12.62
N TYR A 74 -5.41 -9.93 12.44
CA TYR A 74 -4.47 -11.02 12.16
C TYR A 74 -4.85 -11.90 10.98
N THR A 75 -5.56 -11.32 10.00
CA THR A 75 -5.79 -11.96 8.71
C THR A 75 -5.11 -11.17 7.61
N TYR A 76 -4.69 -11.87 6.55
CA TYR A 76 -4.26 -11.22 5.32
C TYR A 76 -5.48 -10.74 4.51
N ARG A 77 -6.51 -11.58 4.37
CA ARG A 77 -7.74 -11.22 3.65
C ARG A 77 -8.88 -11.01 4.62
N LEU A 78 -9.50 -9.84 4.54
CA LEU A 78 -10.77 -9.53 5.18
C LEU A 78 -11.72 -9.12 4.05
N GLU A 79 -12.71 -9.96 3.76
CA GLU A 79 -13.55 -9.86 2.56
C GLU A 79 -12.69 -9.80 1.28
N SER A 80 -12.79 -8.73 0.48
CA SER A 80 -11.96 -8.46 -0.68
C SER A 80 -10.73 -7.59 -0.39
N GLY A 81 -10.59 -7.10 0.85
CA GLY A 81 -9.53 -6.19 1.28
C GLY A 81 -8.24 -6.90 1.73
N ILE A 82 -7.12 -6.19 1.55
CA ILE A 82 -5.79 -6.56 2.06
C ILE A 82 -5.27 -5.47 3.00
N PRO A 83 -4.23 -5.72 3.81
CA PRO A 83 -3.71 -4.75 4.75
C PRO A 83 -2.83 -3.71 4.04
N ASP A 84 -3.47 -2.73 3.41
CA ASP A 84 -2.81 -1.71 2.58
C ASP A 84 -2.65 -0.34 3.28
N ALA A 85 -3.23 -0.16 4.47
CA ALA A 85 -2.99 1.00 5.32
C ALA A 85 -1.75 0.71 6.20
N VAL A 86 -0.64 1.36 5.90
CA VAL A 86 0.65 1.09 6.56
C VAL A 86 1.05 2.25 7.46
N CYS A 87 1.57 1.95 8.65
CA CYS A 87 2.14 2.98 9.52
C CYS A 87 3.37 3.62 8.87
N GLU A 88 3.39 4.96 8.79
CA GLU A 88 4.48 5.73 8.15
C GLU A 88 5.77 5.80 8.99
N ASN A 89 5.72 5.39 10.26
CA ASN A 89 6.92 5.31 11.08
C ASN A 89 7.83 4.18 10.57
N ASN A 90 9.03 4.52 10.09
CA ASN A 90 10.00 3.58 9.52
C ASN A 90 10.40 2.44 10.49
N GLN A 91 10.31 2.68 11.80
CA GLN A 91 10.60 1.66 12.82
C GLN A 91 9.39 0.74 13.12
N CYS A 92 8.24 0.98 12.50
CA CYS A 92 7.01 0.24 12.73
C CYS A 92 6.52 -0.45 11.46
N SER A 93 6.19 0.33 10.41
CA SER A 93 5.70 -0.18 9.12
C SER A 93 4.58 -1.24 9.21
N LYS A 94 3.83 -1.29 10.32
CA LYS A 94 2.79 -2.30 10.53
C LYS A 94 1.63 -2.05 9.55
N PRO A 95 1.18 -3.08 8.82
CA PRO A 95 0.06 -2.94 7.90
C PRO A 95 -1.28 -3.28 8.56
N PHE A 96 -2.33 -2.63 8.08
CA PHE A 96 -3.70 -2.78 8.55
C PHE A 96 -4.68 -2.75 7.38
N HIS A 97 -5.80 -3.46 7.49
CA HIS A 97 -6.95 -3.18 6.62
C HIS A 97 -7.47 -1.77 6.93
N GLN A 98 -7.91 -1.04 5.90
CA GLN A 98 -8.49 0.29 6.07
C GLN A 98 -9.69 0.27 7.00
N SER A 99 -10.57 -0.73 6.85
CA SER A 99 -11.72 -0.94 7.73
C SER A 99 -11.28 -1.12 9.17
N CYS A 100 -10.44 -2.12 9.46
CA CYS A 100 -9.96 -2.38 10.83
C CYS A 100 -9.33 -1.15 11.48
N LEU A 101 -8.45 -0.44 10.77
CA LEU A 101 -7.80 0.75 11.30
C LEU A 101 -8.81 1.90 11.51
N TYR A 102 -9.75 2.08 10.58
CA TYR A 102 -10.80 3.08 10.72
C TYR A 102 -11.70 2.78 11.93
N GLU A 103 -12.11 1.52 12.13
CA GLU A 103 -12.90 1.09 13.28
C GLU A 103 -12.16 1.33 14.60
N TRP A 104 -10.89 0.97 14.62
CA TRP A 104 -10.02 1.18 15.77
C TRP A 104 -9.97 2.66 16.16
N LEU A 105 -9.59 3.53 15.21
CA LEU A 105 -9.39 4.95 15.48
C LEU A 105 -10.68 5.66 15.91
N ARG A 106 -11.85 5.28 15.39
CA ARG A 106 -13.14 5.86 15.82
C ARG A 106 -13.63 5.37 17.18
N SER A 107 -13.11 4.23 17.66
CA SER A 107 -13.50 3.66 18.96
C SER A 107 -12.74 4.28 20.14
N LEU A 108 -11.67 5.04 19.86
CA LEU A 108 -10.87 5.67 20.90
C LEU A 108 -11.64 6.84 21.54
N PRO A 109 -11.53 7.03 22.88
CA PRO A 109 -12.11 8.19 23.55
C PRO A 109 -11.63 9.50 22.91
N THR A 110 -12.52 10.50 22.78
CA THR A 110 -12.31 11.79 22.11
C THR A 110 -11.21 12.69 22.70
N GLY A 111 -10.47 12.23 23.71
CA GLY A 111 -9.31 12.94 24.24
C GLY A 111 -8.16 12.82 23.25
N ASN A 112 -7.83 13.90 22.56
CA ASN A 112 -6.58 14.13 21.79
C ASN A 112 -6.33 13.23 20.56
N HIS A 113 -7.05 12.13 20.40
CA HIS A 113 -6.73 11.07 19.43
C HIS A 113 -7.76 10.88 18.29
N MET A 114 -8.81 11.71 18.21
CA MET A 114 -9.76 11.67 17.09
C MET A 114 -9.99 13.07 16.50
N MET A 115 -9.38 13.34 15.35
CA MET A 115 -9.68 14.51 14.52
C MET A 115 -10.62 14.13 13.37
N SER A 116 -11.80 13.59 13.67
CA SER A 116 -12.86 13.43 12.67
C SER A 116 -13.56 14.78 12.48
N LYS A 117 -13.03 15.64 11.61
CA LYS A 117 -13.75 16.85 11.22
C LYS A 117 -15.06 16.47 10.52
N PRO A 118 -16.23 17.02 10.93
CA PRO A 118 -17.47 16.82 10.20
C PRO A 118 -17.28 17.17 8.72
N GLY A 119 -17.62 16.24 7.82
CA GLY A 119 -17.40 16.38 6.37
C GLY A 119 -16.05 15.85 5.84
N PHE A 120 -15.14 15.38 6.69
CA PHE A 120 -13.90 14.72 6.26
C PHE A 120 -14.01 13.19 6.38
N ASN A 121 -13.86 12.48 5.26
CA ASN A 121 -13.78 11.01 5.19
C ASN A 121 -12.43 10.46 5.69
N LYS A 122 -11.84 11.03 6.74
CA LYS A 122 -10.55 10.60 7.29
C LYS A 122 -10.63 10.48 8.81
N ALA A 123 -9.97 9.46 9.35
CA ALA A 123 -9.72 9.28 10.77
C ALA A 123 -8.21 9.33 11.03
N SER A 124 -7.81 10.04 12.08
CA SER A 124 -6.42 10.19 12.50
C SER A 124 -6.33 9.98 14.00
N GLY A 125 -5.30 9.27 14.45
CA GLY A 125 -5.00 9.01 15.85
C GLY A 125 -3.71 8.21 15.99
N ASP A 126 -3.55 7.47 17.09
CA ASP A 126 -2.30 6.78 17.41
C ASP A 126 -2.26 5.38 16.78
N CYS A 127 -1.11 5.04 16.20
CA CYS A 127 -0.83 3.69 15.72
C CYS A 127 -0.88 2.68 16.89
N PRO A 128 -1.63 1.56 16.77
CA PRO A 128 -1.75 0.57 17.85
C PRO A 128 -0.43 -0.08 18.28
N TYR A 129 0.63 0.05 17.49
CA TYR A 129 1.92 -0.61 17.71
C TYR A 129 3.00 0.34 18.21
N CYS A 130 3.08 1.56 17.68
CA CYS A 130 4.17 2.50 18.01
C CYS A 130 3.71 3.83 18.60
N GLY A 131 2.40 4.07 18.73
CA GLY A 131 1.85 5.32 19.27
C GLY A 131 2.10 6.57 18.42
N LYS A 132 2.71 6.43 17.23
CA LYS A 132 2.88 7.55 16.29
C LYS A 132 1.59 7.80 15.52
N LEU A 133 1.41 9.05 15.09
CA LEU A 133 0.25 9.47 14.30
C LEU A 133 0.09 8.58 13.06
N ILE A 134 -1.12 8.05 12.87
CA ILE A 134 -1.53 7.33 11.67
C ILE A 134 -2.86 7.91 11.19
N THR A 135 -3.06 7.96 9.88
CA THR A 135 -4.29 8.47 9.26
C THR A 135 -4.79 7.47 8.23
N VAL A 136 -6.11 7.25 8.23
CA VAL A 136 -6.78 6.35 7.30
C VAL A 136 -8.00 7.03 6.70
N GLN A 137 -8.33 6.72 5.46
CA GLN A 137 -9.58 7.16 4.84
C GLN A 137 -10.70 6.22 5.28
N LYS A 138 -11.93 6.76 5.38
CA LYS A 138 -13.11 5.92 5.56
C LYS A 138 -13.19 4.98 4.34
N PRO A 139 -13.23 3.66 4.54
CA PRO A 139 -13.45 2.72 3.44
C PRO A 139 -14.83 2.97 2.81
N ASP A 140 -14.94 2.79 1.49
CA ASP A 140 -16.18 2.93 0.72
C ASP A 140 -17.25 1.90 1.13
#